data_AF-A0A6I9PIG9-F1
#
_entry.id   AF-A0A6I9PIG9-F1
#
_cell.length_a   1.000
_cell.length_b   1.000
_cell.length_c   1.000
_cell.angle_alpha   90.00
_cell.angle_beta   90.00
_cell.angle_gamma   90.00
#
_symmetry.space_group_name_H-M   'P 1'
#
loop_
_entity.id
_entity.type
_entity.pdbx_description
1 polymer ?
#
loop_
_entity_poly.entity_id
_entity_poly.type
_entity_poly.pdbx_seq_one_letter_code
_entity_poly.pdbx_strand_id
1 'polypeptide(L)'
;MAAMLLSTMRSGSVSPSWAVRLAARSLSTTSPLQAQVQTKSKKTLARPGVKNIVLVEGVRTPFLLSGTTYADLMPHDLARAALQGLLHKTGLPKDAVDYIIYGTVIQEVKTSNIAREAALGAGFSDRIPAHTVTMACISSNVAMTSAVGMIAAGQCDSVVAGGVEFMSDVPIRHSRKMRKTMLSLSKAKTLGQRLGLIGSIRMAHLSPELPAVAEFSTAETMGHSADRLAAAFGVTRLEQDEFSVRSHTLAKKAQDAGLLEDVISFKVPGRDIVSKDNGIRVSSMEQMGKLKAAFIKPHGTVTAANSSFLV
;
A
#
# COMPACT_ATOMS: atom_id res chain seq x y z
N MET A 1 -23.29 40.10 -63.98
CA MET A 1 -22.85 38.73 -63.66
C MET A 1 -24.04 37.99 -63.03
N ALA A 2 -24.47 36.89 -63.67
CA ALA A 2 -25.60 35.98 -63.40
C ALA A 2 -26.19 36.01 -61.95
N ALA A 3 -27.49 36.22 -61.64
CA ALA A 3 -28.78 35.60 -62.09
C ALA A 3 -28.79 34.06 -61.88
N MET A 4 -29.72 33.35 -61.23
CA MET A 4 -31.19 33.40 -61.00
C MET A 4 -31.50 32.55 -59.73
N LEU A 5 -32.44 32.83 -58.80
CA LEU A 5 -33.92 32.87 -58.80
C LEU A 5 -34.69 31.61 -59.28
N LEU A 6 -35.36 30.97 -58.30
CA LEU A 6 -36.77 30.54 -58.26
C LEU A 6 -37.30 29.30 -59.03
N SER A 7 -38.22 28.62 -58.30
CA SER A 7 -39.54 28.13 -58.74
C SER A 7 -39.72 26.69 -59.28
N THR A 8 -40.33 25.88 -58.42
CA THR A 8 -41.57 25.08 -58.61
C THR A 8 -42.05 24.62 -60.01
N MET A 9 -42.16 23.28 -60.10
CA MET A 9 -43.27 22.41 -60.57
C MET A 9 -43.87 22.48 -61.99
N ARG A 10 -43.85 21.30 -62.66
CA ARG A 10 -44.95 20.51 -63.30
C ARG A 10 -44.34 19.70 -64.45
N SER A 11 -44.70 18.45 -64.77
CA SER A 11 -46.03 17.86 -64.98
C SER A 11 -45.89 16.33 -65.18
N GLY A 12 -46.94 15.55 -64.90
CA GLY A 12 -47.08 14.21 -65.51
C GLY A 12 -47.71 13.14 -64.61
N SER A 13 -48.80 12.56 -65.09
CA SER A 13 -49.82 11.78 -64.38
C SER A 13 -49.66 10.25 -64.37
N VAL A 14 -49.97 9.63 -63.22
CA VAL A 14 -50.80 8.41 -62.94
C VAL A 14 -50.58 7.11 -63.73
N SER A 15 -50.25 6.00 -63.02
CA SER A 15 -51.05 4.74 -62.92
C SER A 15 -50.26 3.63 -62.15
N PRO A 16 -50.90 2.67 -61.44
CA PRO A 16 -50.31 1.95 -60.32
C PRO A 16 -49.80 0.55 -60.67
N SER A 17 -48.70 0.14 -60.04
CA SER A 17 -48.35 -1.29 -59.89
C SER A 17 -47.59 -1.53 -58.58
N TRP A 18 -48.34 -1.47 -57.47
CA TRP A 18 -48.06 -2.35 -56.34
C TRP A 18 -48.23 -3.78 -56.85
N ALA A 19 -47.18 -4.58 -56.80
CA ALA A 19 -47.17 -5.96 -56.31
C ALA A 19 -45.91 -6.68 -56.80
N VAL A 20 -45.31 -7.45 -55.89
CA VAL A 20 -44.26 -8.44 -56.13
C VAL A 20 -42.85 -7.88 -56.30
N ARG A 21 -42.13 -7.77 -55.18
CA ARG A 21 -40.78 -8.34 -55.10
C ARG A 21 -40.58 -8.95 -53.72
N LEU A 22 -40.68 -10.27 -53.72
CA LEU A 22 -40.41 -11.16 -52.61
C LEU A 22 -39.03 -10.89 -52.01
N ALA A 23 -38.96 -11.18 -50.71
CA ALA A 23 -37.79 -11.24 -49.86
C ALA A 23 -36.54 -11.85 -50.56
N ALA A 24 -35.50 -11.04 -50.66
CA ALA A 24 -34.12 -11.52 -50.76
C ALA A 24 -33.37 -10.98 -49.53
N ARG A 25 -33.46 -11.72 -48.41
CA ARG A 25 -32.53 -11.53 -47.29
C ARG A 25 -31.14 -11.92 -47.78
N SER A 26 -30.24 -10.95 -47.87
CA SER A 26 -28.83 -11.21 -48.10
C SER A 26 -28.27 -11.99 -46.91
N LEU A 27 -28.00 -13.28 -47.11
CA LEU A 27 -27.23 -14.10 -46.18
C LEU A 27 -25.77 -13.70 -46.32
N SER A 28 -25.35 -12.67 -45.57
CA SER A 28 -23.93 -12.40 -45.37
C SER A 28 -23.34 -13.46 -44.45
N THR A 29 -22.73 -14.49 -45.03
CA THR A 29 -21.85 -15.42 -44.32
C THR A 29 -20.52 -14.72 -44.05
N THR A 30 -20.46 -13.91 -42.99
CA THR A 30 -19.17 -13.53 -42.40
C THR A 30 -18.68 -14.71 -41.57
N SER A 31 -17.85 -15.55 -42.18
CA SER A 31 -17.02 -16.49 -41.41
C SER A 31 -16.22 -15.66 -40.40
N PRO A 32 -16.21 -15.99 -39.10
CA PRO A 32 -15.30 -15.34 -38.19
C PRO A 32 -13.89 -15.72 -38.63
N LEU A 33 -13.15 -14.76 -39.17
CA LEU A 33 -11.71 -14.87 -39.25
C LEU A 33 -11.23 -14.99 -37.79
N GLN A 34 -11.06 -16.23 -37.31
CA GLN A 34 -10.21 -16.49 -36.16
C GLN A 34 -8.82 -16.02 -36.58
N ALA A 35 -8.50 -14.78 -36.26
CA ALA A 35 -7.12 -14.34 -36.23
C ALA A 35 -6.42 -15.30 -35.27
N GLN A 36 -5.63 -16.24 -35.81
CA GLN A 36 -4.69 -16.98 -35.00
C GLN A 36 -3.80 -15.93 -34.34
N VAL A 37 -4.00 -15.72 -33.04
CA VAL A 37 -3.09 -14.94 -32.22
C VAL A 37 -1.77 -15.70 -32.27
N GLN A 38 -0.86 -15.27 -33.15
CA GLN A 38 0.52 -15.73 -33.12
C GLN A 38 1.06 -15.39 -31.73
N THR A 39 1.25 -16.42 -30.91
CA THR A 39 1.97 -16.32 -29.65
C THR A 39 3.40 -15.93 -29.99
N LYS A 40 3.70 -14.62 -29.98
CA LYS A 40 5.07 -14.14 -30.09
C LYS A 40 5.86 -14.78 -28.96
N SER A 41 6.81 -15.64 -29.31
CA SER A 41 7.77 -16.21 -28.35
C SER A 41 8.45 -15.06 -27.62
N LYS A 42 8.34 -15.04 -26.29
CA LYS A 42 9.00 -14.02 -25.46
C LYS A 42 10.48 -14.37 -25.37
N LYS A 43 11.36 -13.36 -25.41
CA LYS A 43 12.78 -13.56 -25.06
C LYS A 43 12.86 -13.86 -23.55
N THR A 44 13.43 -15.00 -23.16
CA THR A 44 13.40 -15.53 -21.78
C THR A 44 14.78 -15.67 -21.11
N LEU A 45 15.82 -15.01 -21.61
CA LEU A 45 17.18 -15.20 -21.08
C LEU A 45 17.52 -14.27 -19.91
N ALA A 46 18.16 -14.82 -18.88
CA ALA A 46 18.82 -14.08 -17.82
C ALA A 46 20.17 -13.51 -18.29
N ARG A 47 20.72 -12.52 -17.57
CA ARG A 47 22.00 -11.87 -17.95
C ARG A 47 23.17 -12.85 -17.76
N PRO A 48 23.98 -13.11 -18.80
CA PRO A 48 25.17 -13.94 -18.66
C PRO A 48 26.23 -13.23 -17.81
N GLY A 49 27.03 -13.99 -17.07
CA GLY A 49 28.18 -13.48 -16.30
C GLY A 49 27.84 -12.81 -14.96
N VAL A 50 26.58 -12.87 -14.51
CA VAL A 50 26.15 -12.37 -13.19
C VAL A 50 25.50 -13.52 -12.42
N LYS A 51 25.74 -13.64 -11.11
CA LYS A 51 25.05 -14.61 -10.25
C LYS A 51 23.54 -14.35 -10.32
N ASN A 52 22.75 -15.40 -10.54
CA ASN A 52 21.29 -15.30 -10.44
C ASN A 52 20.89 -15.15 -8.96
N ILE A 53 20.02 -14.19 -8.69
CA ILE A 53 19.49 -13.93 -7.36
C ILE A 53 18.03 -14.36 -7.37
N VAL A 54 17.62 -15.15 -6.38
CA VAL A 54 16.30 -15.77 -6.32
C VAL A 54 15.65 -15.50 -4.96
N LEU A 55 14.32 -15.45 -4.96
CA LEU A 55 13.53 -15.49 -3.74
C LEU A 55 13.30 -16.95 -3.36
N VAL A 56 13.76 -17.36 -2.18
CA VAL A 56 13.55 -18.73 -1.67
C VAL A 56 12.13 -18.88 -1.14
N GLU A 57 11.69 -17.95 -0.29
CA GLU A 57 10.38 -17.97 0.35
C GLU A 57 10.00 -16.57 0.84
N GLY A 58 8.70 -16.28 0.93
CA GLY A 58 8.15 -15.03 1.46
C GLY A 58 7.04 -15.27 2.47
N VAL A 59 7.02 -14.47 3.52
CA VAL A 59 5.96 -14.50 4.55
C VAL A 59 5.57 -13.09 4.98
N ARG A 60 4.36 -12.97 5.53
CA ARG A 60 3.89 -11.78 6.22
C ARG A 60 2.92 -12.16 7.34
N THR A 61 2.85 -11.33 8.37
CA THR A 61 1.73 -11.39 9.33
C THR A 61 0.43 -10.97 8.64
N PRO A 62 -0.74 -11.37 9.18
CA PRO A 62 -2.01 -10.84 8.71
C PRO A 62 -2.02 -9.32 8.80
N PHE A 63 -2.45 -8.64 7.74
CA PHE A 63 -2.58 -7.18 7.69
C PHE A 63 -3.91 -6.80 8.33
N LEU A 64 -3.80 -6.14 9.48
CA LEU A 64 -4.93 -5.75 10.29
C LEU A 64 -5.11 -4.24 10.24
N LEU A 65 -6.35 -3.80 10.41
CA LEU A 65 -6.70 -2.41 10.60
C LEU A 65 -6.07 -1.93 11.91
N SER A 66 -5.41 -0.79 11.86
CA SER A 66 -4.81 -0.14 13.03
C SER A 66 -5.84 0.08 14.14
N GLY A 67 -5.40 -0.08 15.39
CA GLY A 67 -6.27 -0.01 16.57
C GLY A 67 -7.13 -1.25 16.82
N THR A 68 -6.92 -2.35 16.07
CA THR A 68 -7.62 -3.62 16.29
C THR A 68 -6.76 -4.60 17.12
N THR A 69 -6.50 -5.81 16.62
CA THR A 69 -5.92 -6.90 17.41
C THR A 69 -4.47 -6.67 17.81
N TYR A 70 -3.71 -5.91 17.01
CA TYR A 70 -2.30 -5.61 17.30
C TYR A 70 -2.10 -4.38 18.20
N ALA A 71 -3.16 -3.71 18.66
CA ALA A 71 -3.07 -2.40 19.31
C ALA A 71 -2.11 -2.34 20.51
N ASP A 72 -1.97 -3.45 21.24
CA ASP A 72 -1.18 -3.56 22.46
C ASP A 72 0.27 -4.06 22.20
N LEU A 73 0.73 -4.05 20.95
CA LEU A 73 2.08 -4.47 20.53
C LEU A 73 2.99 -3.27 20.21
N MET A 74 4.28 -3.54 20.03
CA MET A 74 5.23 -2.62 19.39
C MET A 74 5.56 -3.10 17.97
N PRO A 75 6.00 -2.20 17.06
CA PRO A 75 6.32 -2.60 15.69
C PRO A 75 7.38 -3.72 15.63
N HIS A 76 8.37 -3.72 16.53
CA HIS A 76 9.40 -4.77 16.55
C HIS A 76 8.83 -6.17 16.89
N ASP A 77 7.67 -6.25 17.57
CA ASP A 77 7.00 -7.52 17.88
C ASP A 77 6.40 -8.14 16.61
N LEU A 78 5.83 -7.32 15.73
CA LEU A 78 5.31 -7.77 14.43
C LEU A 78 6.44 -8.20 13.49
N ALA A 79 7.53 -7.43 13.44
CA ALA A 79 8.72 -7.82 12.69
C ALA A 79 9.31 -9.14 13.21
N ARG A 80 9.39 -9.31 14.53
CA ARG A 80 9.81 -10.57 15.16
C ARG A 80 8.91 -11.73 14.76
N ALA A 81 7.59 -11.54 14.77
CA ALA A 81 6.64 -12.57 14.36
C ALA A 81 6.82 -12.98 12.89
N ALA A 82 6.98 -12.01 11.97
CA ALA A 82 7.24 -12.29 10.56
C ALA A 82 8.56 -13.06 10.37
N LEU A 83 9.62 -12.64 11.05
CA LEU A 83 10.93 -13.30 11.02
C LEU A 83 10.89 -14.73 11.59
N GLN A 84 10.18 -14.96 12.69
CA GLN A 84 9.97 -16.30 13.24
C GLN A 84 9.15 -17.19 12.31
N GLY A 85 8.11 -16.63 11.67
CA GLY A 85 7.33 -17.35 10.67
C GLY A 85 8.17 -17.73 9.44
N LEU A 86 9.09 -16.86 9.01
CA LEU A 86 10.02 -17.16 7.92
C LEU A 86 10.95 -18.33 8.31
N LEU A 87 11.56 -18.26 9.49
CA LEU A 87 12.42 -19.33 10.01
C LEU A 87 11.65 -20.66 10.12
N HIS A 88 10.42 -20.62 10.62
CA HIS A 88 9.58 -21.81 10.76
C HIS A 88 9.17 -22.40 9.40
N LYS A 89 8.77 -21.56 8.44
CA LYS A 89 8.34 -22.00 7.10
C LYS A 89 9.50 -22.56 6.29
N THR A 90 10.69 -21.97 6.42
CA THR A 90 11.88 -22.35 5.63
C THR A 90 12.74 -23.43 6.29
N GLY A 91 12.67 -23.59 7.61
CA GLY A 91 13.56 -24.49 8.35
C GLY A 91 15.03 -24.08 8.33
N LEU A 92 15.33 -22.83 7.99
CA LEU A 92 16.71 -22.34 7.88
C LEU A 92 17.42 -22.34 9.25
N PRO A 93 18.71 -22.70 9.29
CA PRO A 93 19.55 -22.46 10.46
C PRO A 93 19.59 -20.97 10.80
N LYS A 94 19.64 -20.66 12.10
CA LYS A 94 19.61 -19.28 12.63
C LYS A 94 20.87 -18.45 12.30
N ASP A 95 21.90 -19.10 11.78
CA ASP A 95 23.18 -18.56 11.35
C ASP A 95 23.38 -18.64 9.82
N ALA A 96 22.39 -19.12 9.06
CA ALA A 96 22.50 -19.32 7.61
C ALA A 96 22.36 -18.04 6.77
N VAL A 97 22.08 -16.89 7.39
CA VAL A 97 21.89 -15.61 6.69
C VAL A 97 23.02 -14.66 7.02
N ASP A 98 23.56 -13.96 6.02
CA ASP A 98 24.69 -13.04 6.21
C ASP A 98 24.23 -11.67 6.70
N TYR A 99 23.01 -11.27 6.35
CA TYR A 99 22.52 -9.92 6.59
C TYR A 99 20.99 -9.87 6.70
N ILE A 100 20.46 -8.90 7.47
CA ILE A 100 19.01 -8.63 7.57
C ILE A 100 18.71 -7.15 7.33
N ILE A 101 17.72 -6.84 6.49
CA ILE A 101 17.31 -5.47 6.19
C ILE A 101 15.79 -5.35 6.30
N TYR A 102 15.31 -4.40 7.12
CA TYR A 102 13.87 -4.16 7.27
C TYR A 102 13.51 -2.70 6.96
N GLY A 103 12.42 -2.52 6.20
CA GLY A 103 11.81 -1.24 5.94
C GLY A 103 10.80 -0.82 7.02
N THR A 104 10.83 0.44 7.45
CA THR A 104 9.76 1.02 8.28
C THR A 104 9.71 2.54 8.09
N VAL A 105 8.54 3.17 8.23
CA VAL A 105 8.40 4.64 8.10
C VAL A 105 8.27 5.28 9.47
N ILE A 106 7.31 4.85 10.28
CA ILE A 106 7.10 5.41 11.62
C ILE A 106 8.05 4.69 12.59
N GLN A 107 9.12 5.37 12.98
CA GLN A 107 10.11 4.81 13.88
C GLN A 107 9.65 4.85 15.33
N GLU A 108 9.69 3.69 15.99
CA GLU A 108 9.65 3.60 17.45
C GLU A 108 11.03 3.95 18.03
N VAL A 109 11.07 4.94 18.93
CA VAL A 109 12.31 5.51 19.46
C VAL A 109 13.13 4.49 20.27
N LYS A 110 12.46 3.54 20.94
CA LYS A 110 13.14 2.47 21.69
C LYS A 110 13.82 1.46 20.79
N THR A 111 13.33 1.28 19.56
CA THR A 111 13.82 0.29 18.60
C THR A 111 14.25 0.97 17.31
N SER A 112 15.15 1.95 17.42
CA SER A 112 15.62 2.76 16.28
C SER A 112 16.12 1.91 15.11
N ASN A 113 16.81 0.81 15.40
CA ASN A 113 17.12 -0.22 14.42
C ASN A 113 16.19 -1.43 14.61
N ILE A 114 14.94 -1.29 14.15
CA ILE A 114 13.91 -2.32 14.31
C ILE A 114 14.32 -3.67 13.72
N ALA A 115 15.07 -3.65 12.61
CA ALA A 115 15.61 -4.86 11.97
C ALA A 115 16.46 -5.68 12.96
N ARG A 116 17.32 -5.00 13.72
CA ARG A 116 18.23 -5.64 14.67
C ARG A 116 17.49 -6.19 15.88
N GLU A 117 16.63 -5.39 16.49
CA GLU A 117 15.87 -5.81 17.68
C GLU A 117 14.91 -6.97 17.36
N ALA A 118 14.25 -6.91 16.21
CA ALA A 118 13.38 -7.99 15.75
C ALA A 118 14.16 -9.27 15.39
N ALA A 119 15.32 -9.16 14.75
CA ALA A 119 16.17 -10.30 14.41
C ALA A 119 16.67 -11.04 15.66
N LEU A 120 17.17 -10.30 16.65
CA LEU A 120 17.59 -10.86 17.94
C LEU A 120 16.41 -11.53 18.64
N GLY A 121 15.24 -10.87 18.70
CA GLY A 121 14.04 -11.44 19.29
C GLY A 121 13.51 -12.68 18.54
N ALA A 122 13.73 -12.76 17.23
CA ALA A 122 13.37 -13.94 16.43
C ALA A 122 14.35 -15.11 16.61
N GLY A 123 15.52 -14.85 17.20
CA GLY A 123 16.54 -15.84 17.51
C GLY A 123 17.57 -16.04 16.40
N PHE A 124 17.74 -15.08 15.49
CA PHE A 124 18.90 -15.07 14.60
C PHE A 124 20.19 -14.90 15.40
N SER A 125 21.30 -15.39 14.85
CA SER A 125 22.63 -15.29 15.48
C SER A 125 23.07 -13.83 15.73
N ASP A 126 23.71 -13.60 16.87
CA ASP A 126 24.25 -12.28 17.24
C ASP A 126 25.23 -11.71 16.22
N ARG A 127 25.89 -12.60 15.46
CA ARG A 127 26.89 -12.26 14.43
C ARG A 127 26.28 -11.65 13.18
N ILE A 128 24.96 -11.79 12.97
CA ILE A 128 24.27 -11.35 11.76
C ILE A 128 23.98 -9.85 11.86
N PRO A 129 24.67 -8.98 11.10
CA PRO A 129 24.35 -7.57 11.08
C PRO A 129 22.95 -7.32 10.52
N ALA A 130 22.31 -6.26 11.01
CA ALA A 130 21.02 -5.82 10.51
C ALA A 130 20.92 -4.30 10.51
N HIS A 131 20.24 -3.73 9.52
CA HIS A 131 19.90 -2.30 9.52
C HIS A 131 18.48 -2.05 9.05
N THR A 132 17.97 -0.90 9.46
CA THR A 132 16.63 -0.42 9.12
C THR A 132 16.74 0.62 8.02
N VAL A 133 15.86 0.54 7.03
CA VAL A 133 15.75 1.50 5.92
C VAL A 133 14.41 2.20 5.93
N THR A 134 14.36 3.44 5.46
CA THR A 134 13.13 4.22 5.37
C THR A 134 13.07 4.93 4.03
N MET A 135 12.01 4.64 3.26
CA MET A 135 11.66 5.32 2.02
C MET A 135 10.14 5.23 1.80
N ALA A 136 9.38 5.87 2.69
CA ALA A 136 7.92 5.94 2.64
C ALA A 136 7.26 4.56 2.37
N CYS A 137 6.19 4.51 1.57
CA CYS A 137 5.46 3.28 1.25
C CYS A 137 6.32 2.19 0.58
N ILE A 138 7.47 2.54 0.03
CA ILE A 138 8.38 1.59 -0.65
C ILE A 138 9.55 1.16 0.23
N SER A 139 9.53 1.43 1.54
CA SER A 139 10.61 1.06 2.46
C SER A 139 10.99 -0.42 2.38
N SER A 140 10.00 -1.32 2.32
CA SER A 140 10.25 -2.77 2.16
C SER A 140 10.84 -3.12 0.79
N ASN A 141 10.49 -2.38 -0.27
CA ASN A 141 11.11 -2.56 -1.59
C ASN A 141 12.56 -2.09 -1.59
N VAL A 142 12.88 -1.01 -0.86
CA VAL A 142 14.26 -0.57 -0.68
C VAL A 142 15.06 -1.61 0.10
N ALA A 143 14.48 -2.23 1.13
CA ALA A 143 15.14 -3.33 1.84
C ALA A 143 15.50 -4.49 0.90
N MET A 144 14.55 -4.91 0.05
CA MET A 144 14.80 -5.95 -0.96
C MET A 144 15.83 -5.51 -2.01
N THR A 145 15.76 -4.26 -2.47
CA THR A 145 16.69 -3.73 -3.47
C THR A 145 18.12 -3.65 -2.91
N SER A 146 18.28 -3.18 -1.67
CA SER A 146 19.57 -3.16 -0.99
C SER A 146 20.12 -4.57 -0.79
N ALA A 147 19.28 -5.54 -0.42
CA ALA A 147 19.67 -6.95 -0.30
C ALA A 147 20.17 -7.52 -1.64
N VAL A 148 19.42 -7.33 -2.72
CA VAL A 148 19.82 -7.73 -4.07
C VAL A 148 21.14 -7.07 -4.47
N GLY A 149 21.34 -5.79 -4.14
CA GLY A 149 22.59 -5.07 -4.39
C GLY A 149 23.78 -5.68 -3.66
N MET A 150 23.61 -6.07 -2.39
CA MET A 150 24.65 -6.72 -1.59
C MET A 150 25.03 -8.11 -2.14
N ILE A 151 24.04 -8.89 -2.57
CA ILE A 151 24.28 -10.20 -3.19
C ILE A 151 24.96 -10.06 -4.56
N ALA A 152 24.48 -9.13 -5.39
CA ALA A 152 25.07 -8.87 -6.70
C ALA A 152 26.52 -8.38 -6.60
N ALA A 153 26.85 -7.60 -5.56
CA ALA A 153 28.20 -7.13 -5.27
C ALA A 153 29.12 -8.20 -4.64
N GLY A 154 28.59 -9.39 -4.33
CA GLY A 154 29.36 -10.48 -3.70
C GLY A 154 29.71 -10.22 -2.24
N GLN A 155 29.00 -9.33 -1.55
CA GLN A 155 29.22 -9.04 -0.12
C GLN A 155 28.51 -10.05 0.79
N CYS A 156 27.40 -10.61 0.31
CA CYS A 156 26.60 -11.62 0.99
C CYS A 156 26.15 -12.66 -0.04
N ASP A 157 25.93 -13.90 0.38
CA ASP A 157 25.28 -14.93 -0.43
C ASP A 157 23.80 -15.08 -0.05
N SER A 158 23.41 -14.77 1.19
CA SER A 158 22.03 -14.83 1.67
C SER A 158 21.64 -13.63 2.53
N VAL A 159 20.47 -13.04 2.25
CA VAL A 159 19.97 -11.86 2.97
C VAL A 159 18.47 -12.02 3.22
N VAL A 160 18.02 -11.70 4.43
CA VAL A 160 16.58 -11.55 4.73
C VAL A 160 16.18 -10.09 4.56
N ALA A 161 15.26 -9.83 3.64
CA ALA A 161 14.67 -8.51 3.44
C ALA A 161 13.20 -8.53 3.79
N GLY A 162 12.70 -7.44 4.38
CA GLY A 162 11.30 -7.29 4.71
C GLY A 162 10.94 -5.88 5.13
N GLY A 163 9.85 -5.76 5.86
CA GLY A 163 9.47 -4.50 6.48
C GLY A 163 8.35 -4.66 7.47
N VAL A 164 8.12 -3.61 8.24
CA VAL A 164 7.11 -3.54 9.27
C VAL A 164 6.60 -2.11 9.39
N GLU A 165 5.31 -1.99 9.65
CA GLU A 165 4.68 -0.72 9.96
C GLU A 165 3.66 -0.95 11.07
N PHE A 166 3.46 0.06 11.90
CA PHE A 166 2.55 -0.04 13.04
C PHE A 166 1.91 1.30 13.36
N MET A 167 0.67 1.48 12.91
CA MET A 167 -0.03 2.75 13.11
C MET A 167 -0.85 2.83 14.40
N SER A 168 -0.89 1.75 15.21
CA SER A 168 -1.74 1.72 16.42
C SER A 168 -1.14 2.48 17.62
N ASP A 169 0.19 2.63 17.67
CA ASP A 169 0.90 3.41 18.70
C ASP A 169 1.87 4.39 18.02
N VAL A 170 1.33 5.42 17.39
CA VAL A 170 2.16 6.44 16.73
C VAL A 170 2.75 7.40 17.77
N PRO A 171 4.06 7.73 17.70
CA PRO A 171 4.72 8.52 18.73
C PRO A 171 4.20 9.96 18.76
N ILE A 172 3.56 10.33 19.87
CA ILE A 172 3.07 11.69 20.12
C ILE A 172 4.21 12.54 20.68
N ARG A 173 4.42 13.72 20.09
CA ARG A 173 5.46 14.66 20.55
C ARG A 173 4.83 15.77 21.38
N HIS A 174 5.59 16.36 22.29
CA HIS A 174 5.26 17.68 22.82
C HIS A 174 5.85 18.79 21.95
N SER A 175 5.38 20.02 22.17
CA SER A 175 5.95 21.21 21.53
C SER A 175 7.48 21.25 21.61
N ARG A 176 8.12 21.81 20.57
CA ARG A 176 9.60 21.96 20.55
C ARG A 176 10.14 22.67 21.79
N LYS A 177 9.42 23.67 22.30
CA LYS A 177 9.78 24.41 23.52
C LYS A 177 9.75 23.48 24.75
N MET A 178 8.69 22.69 24.92
CA MET A 178 8.58 21.75 26.04
C MET A 178 9.69 20.70 26.01
N ARG A 179 9.93 20.09 24.85
CA ARG A 179 11.01 19.10 24.69
C ARG A 179 12.38 19.70 25.02
N LYS A 180 12.66 20.93 24.58
CA LYS A 180 13.91 21.63 24.93
C LYS A 180 14.01 21.88 26.44
N THR A 181 12.93 22.31 27.09
CA THR A 181 12.91 22.54 28.54
C THR A 181 13.11 21.24 29.31
N MET A 182 12.42 20.15 28.95
CA MET A 182 12.58 18.83 29.59
C MET A 182 14.01 18.28 29.44
N LEU A 183 14.60 18.39 28.23
CA LEU A 183 16.00 17.99 27.99
C LEU A 183 17.02 18.87 28.74
N SER A 184 16.69 20.14 28.98
CA SER A 184 17.53 21.03 29.78
C SER A 184 17.38 20.75 31.26
N LEU A 185 16.17 20.37 31.70
CA LEU A 185 15.87 20.01 33.09
C LEU A 185 16.62 18.75 33.52
N SER A 186 16.71 17.73 32.65
CA SER A 186 17.50 16.53 32.94
C SER A 186 19.00 16.81 33.08
N LYS A 187 19.51 17.89 32.47
CA LYS A 187 20.90 18.35 32.58
C LYS A 187 21.16 19.31 33.75
N ALA A 188 20.12 19.86 34.37
CA ALA A 188 20.25 20.87 35.42
C ALA A 188 20.76 20.26 36.73
N LYS A 189 21.89 20.77 37.23
CA LYS A 189 22.58 20.26 38.44
C LYS A 189 22.09 20.91 39.74
N THR A 190 21.57 22.13 39.67
CA THR A 190 21.18 22.90 40.86
C THR A 190 19.66 23.03 40.98
N LEU A 191 19.16 23.14 42.21
CA LEU A 191 17.72 23.34 42.47
C LEU A 191 17.20 24.66 41.88
N GLY A 192 17.98 25.74 41.94
CA GLY A 192 17.59 27.03 41.35
C GLY A 192 17.41 26.97 39.84
N GLN A 193 18.32 26.29 39.12
CA GLN A 193 18.18 26.07 37.67
C GLN A 193 16.95 25.21 37.35
N ARG A 194 16.68 24.17 38.16
CA ARG A 194 15.49 23.32 37.99
C ARG A 194 14.20 24.11 38.18
N LEU A 195 14.10 24.91 39.24
CA LEU A 195 12.93 25.75 39.51
C LEU A 195 12.72 26.81 38.42
N GLY A 196 13.79 27.44 37.93
CA GLY A 196 13.71 28.39 36.81
C GLY A 196 13.21 27.74 35.52
N LEU A 197 13.65 26.52 35.22
CA LEU A 197 13.19 25.77 34.05
C LEU A 197 11.73 25.32 34.20
N ILE A 198 11.32 24.86 35.37
CA ILE A 198 9.91 24.51 35.65
C ILE A 198 9.02 25.76 35.51
N GLY A 199 9.45 26.90 36.05
CA GLY A 199 8.75 28.18 35.89
C GLY A 199 8.66 28.68 34.45
N SER A 200 9.50 28.18 33.53
CA SER A 200 9.43 28.51 32.10
C SER A 200 8.39 27.70 31.32
N ILE A 201 7.84 26.63 31.93
CA ILE A 201 6.80 25.79 31.31
C ILE A 201 5.48 26.56 31.36
N ARG A 202 4.93 26.86 30.18
CA ARG A 202 3.61 27.48 30.02
C ARG A 202 2.59 26.43 29.60
N MET A 203 1.32 26.64 29.92
CA MET A 203 0.23 25.75 29.51
C MET A 203 0.21 25.51 27.99
N ALA A 204 0.51 26.55 27.19
CA ALA A 204 0.62 26.45 25.74
C ALA A 204 1.75 25.52 25.25
N HIS A 205 2.75 25.21 26.08
CA HIS A 205 3.82 24.27 25.70
C HIS A 205 3.40 22.80 25.85
N LEU A 206 2.32 22.52 26.59
CA LEU A 206 1.83 21.17 26.85
C LEU A 206 0.98 20.60 25.71
N SER A 207 0.67 21.40 24.67
CA SER A 207 -0.09 20.92 23.52
C SER A 207 0.62 19.75 22.83
N PRO A 208 -0.07 18.62 22.61
CA PRO A 208 0.48 17.50 21.86
C PRO A 208 0.62 17.86 20.37
N GLU A 209 1.75 17.48 19.79
CA GLU A 209 2.03 17.45 18.36
C GLU A 209 1.83 16.01 17.89
N LEU A 210 0.68 15.72 17.29
CA LEU A 210 0.42 14.42 16.67
C LEU A 210 1.24 14.31 15.38
N PRO A 211 1.78 13.12 15.04
CA PRO A 211 2.41 12.90 13.75
C PRO A 211 1.37 13.13 12.65
N ALA A 212 1.64 14.10 11.77
CA ALA A 212 0.75 14.41 10.67
C ALA A 212 0.90 13.34 9.57
N VAL A 213 -0.22 12.76 9.12
CA VAL A 213 -0.29 11.96 7.88
C VAL A 213 -0.36 12.90 6.66
N ALA A 214 0.47 13.93 6.71
CA ALA A 214 0.63 14.94 5.67
C ALA A 214 2.11 14.97 5.28
N GLU A 215 2.37 15.12 3.99
CA GLU A 215 3.71 15.36 3.50
C GLU A 215 4.25 16.63 4.14
N PHE A 216 5.43 16.55 4.76
CA PHE A 216 6.00 17.67 5.49
C PHE A 216 6.31 18.85 4.56
N SER A 217 6.77 18.54 3.34
CA SER A 217 7.25 19.54 2.39
C SER A 217 6.11 20.35 1.76
N THR A 218 4.95 19.75 1.56
CA THR A 218 3.80 20.36 0.88
C THR A 218 2.62 20.63 1.82
N ALA A 219 2.65 20.12 3.05
CA ALA A 219 1.53 20.07 3.99
C ALA A 219 0.27 19.37 3.43
N GLU A 220 0.40 18.61 2.33
CA GLU A 220 -0.70 17.92 1.67
C GLU A 220 -0.83 16.49 2.21
N THR A 221 -2.07 16.05 2.51
CA THR A 221 -2.29 14.65 2.88
C THR A 221 -2.34 13.76 1.65
N MET A 222 -1.97 12.49 1.81
CA MET A 222 -1.93 11.53 0.69
C MET A 222 -3.28 11.42 -0.03
N GLY A 223 -4.39 11.45 0.71
CA GLY A 223 -5.72 11.39 0.12
C GLY A 223 -6.13 12.65 -0.65
N HIS A 224 -5.67 13.85 -0.26
CA HIS A 224 -5.89 15.07 -1.05
C HIS A 224 -5.13 14.99 -2.38
N SER A 225 -3.87 14.55 -2.34
CA SER A 225 -3.09 14.36 -3.56
C SER A 225 -3.71 13.31 -4.48
N ALA A 226 -4.27 12.22 -3.93
CA ALA A 226 -4.95 11.19 -4.71
C ALA A 226 -6.21 11.74 -5.42
N ASP A 227 -7.01 12.55 -4.73
CA ASP A 227 -8.23 13.15 -5.28
C ASP A 227 -7.89 14.15 -6.40
N ARG A 228 -6.89 15.01 -6.18
CA ARG A 228 -6.40 15.94 -7.22
C ARG A 228 -5.80 15.19 -8.43
N LEU A 229 -5.08 14.10 -8.19
CA LEU A 229 -4.51 13.27 -9.25
C LEU A 229 -5.62 12.60 -10.06
N ALA A 230 -6.63 12.03 -9.40
CA ALA A 230 -7.79 11.43 -10.07
C ALA A 230 -8.47 12.46 -10.98
N ALA A 231 -8.73 13.66 -10.46
CA ALA A 231 -9.32 14.76 -11.24
C ALA A 231 -8.44 15.17 -12.44
N ALA A 232 -7.12 15.28 -12.24
CA ALA A 232 -6.18 15.67 -13.29
C ALA A 232 -6.14 14.68 -14.47
N PHE A 233 -6.38 13.39 -14.20
CA PHE A 233 -6.41 12.32 -15.21
C PHE A 233 -7.84 11.95 -15.65
N GLY A 234 -8.87 12.67 -15.19
CA GLY A 234 -10.26 12.43 -15.56
C GLY A 234 -10.84 11.13 -15.00
N VAL A 235 -10.27 10.58 -13.92
CA VAL A 235 -10.75 9.35 -13.29
C VAL A 235 -12.00 9.64 -12.47
N THR A 236 -13.12 9.06 -12.87
CA THR A 236 -14.42 9.30 -12.27
C THR A 236 -14.57 8.60 -10.92
N ARG A 237 -15.52 9.09 -10.11
CA ARG A 237 -15.92 8.43 -8.86
C ARG A 237 -16.40 6.99 -9.06
N LEU A 238 -17.15 6.76 -10.15
CA LEU A 238 -17.69 5.44 -10.47
C LEU A 238 -16.56 4.43 -10.71
N GLU A 239 -15.56 4.78 -11.52
CA GLU A 239 -14.40 3.93 -11.80
C GLU A 239 -13.60 3.58 -10.54
N GLN A 240 -13.44 4.55 -9.62
CA GLN A 240 -12.75 4.34 -8.34
C GLN A 240 -13.51 3.34 -7.45
N ASP A 241 -14.83 3.51 -7.33
CA ASP A 241 -15.68 2.63 -6.54
C ASP A 241 -15.74 1.21 -7.14
N GLU A 242 -15.84 1.10 -8.47
CA GLU A 242 -15.80 -0.19 -9.19
C GLU A 242 -14.49 -0.94 -8.94
N PHE A 243 -13.36 -0.24 -9.02
CA PHE A 243 -12.06 -0.83 -8.73
C PHE A 243 -11.95 -1.30 -7.28
N SER A 244 -12.45 -0.50 -6.32
CA SER A 244 -12.44 -0.88 -4.90
C SER A 244 -13.29 -2.12 -4.63
N VAL A 245 -14.53 -2.18 -5.14
CA VAL A 245 -15.41 -3.35 -5.00
C VAL A 245 -14.76 -4.58 -5.62
N ARG A 246 -14.15 -4.45 -6.81
CA ARG A 246 -13.40 -5.53 -7.44
C ARG A 246 -12.24 -6.00 -6.55
N SER A 247 -11.44 -5.09 -6.01
CA SER A 247 -10.29 -5.41 -5.16
C SER A 247 -10.71 -6.20 -3.92
N HIS A 248 -11.72 -5.72 -3.18
CA HIS A 248 -12.24 -6.44 -2.01
C HIS A 248 -12.86 -7.79 -2.36
N THR A 249 -13.59 -7.89 -3.48
CA THR A 249 -14.20 -9.15 -3.94
C THR A 249 -13.13 -10.18 -4.32
N LEU A 250 -12.09 -9.76 -5.05
CA LEU A 250 -11.00 -10.65 -5.46
C LEU A 250 -10.14 -11.06 -4.25
N ALA A 251 -9.86 -10.15 -3.32
CA ALA A 251 -9.15 -10.47 -2.08
C ALA A 251 -9.95 -11.48 -1.24
N LYS A 252 -11.27 -11.30 -1.12
CA LYS A 252 -12.16 -12.25 -0.43
C LYS A 252 -12.12 -13.62 -1.09
N LYS A 253 -12.25 -13.67 -2.42
CA LYS A 253 -12.16 -14.92 -3.19
C LYS A 253 -10.81 -15.62 -3.01
N ALA A 254 -9.70 -14.87 -3.05
CA ALA A 254 -8.36 -15.41 -2.85
C ALA A 254 -8.17 -15.96 -1.43
N GLN A 255 -8.66 -15.24 -0.42
CA GLN A 255 -8.63 -15.68 0.98
C GLN A 255 -9.48 -16.95 1.19
N ASP A 256 -10.70 -16.99 0.64
CA ASP A 256 -11.60 -18.13 0.77
C ASP A 256 -11.09 -19.36 -0.01
N ALA A 257 -10.36 -19.14 -1.12
CA ALA A 257 -9.70 -20.19 -1.90
C ALA A 257 -8.31 -20.60 -1.37
N GLY A 258 -7.81 -19.97 -0.31
CA GLY A 258 -6.50 -20.30 0.28
C GLY A 258 -5.28 -19.86 -0.53
N LEU A 259 -5.43 -18.90 -1.47
CA LEU A 259 -4.35 -18.44 -2.34
C LEU A 259 -3.38 -17.45 -1.66
N LEU A 260 -3.69 -17.01 -0.44
CA LEU A 260 -2.84 -16.11 0.38
C LEU A 260 -1.83 -16.93 1.21
N GLU A 261 -0.95 -17.66 0.52
CA GLU A 261 0.06 -18.57 1.10
C GLU A 261 1.21 -17.84 1.81
N ASP A 262 1.29 -16.53 1.63
CA ASP A 262 2.23 -15.63 2.28
C ASP A 262 1.83 -15.33 3.74
N VAL A 263 0.57 -15.55 4.13
CA VAL A 263 0.07 -15.23 5.48
C VAL A 263 0.44 -16.32 6.50
N ILE A 264 1.23 -15.96 7.50
CA ILE A 264 1.47 -16.82 8.67
C ILE A 264 0.40 -16.59 9.74
N SER A 265 0.02 -17.63 10.47
CA SER A 265 -0.80 -17.44 11.68
C SER A 265 0.03 -16.85 12.80
N PHE A 266 -0.51 -15.86 13.50
CA PHE A 266 0.17 -15.18 14.60
C PHE A 266 -0.67 -15.23 15.88
N LYS A 267 -0.09 -15.79 16.94
CA LYS A 267 -0.67 -15.76 18.29
C LYS A 267 -0.30 -14.45 18.97
N VAL A 268 -1.25 -13.51 19.00
CA VAL A 268 -1.07 -12.25 19.72
C VAL A 268 -1.17 -12.53 21.24
N PRO A 269 -0.22 -12.07 22.07
CA PRO A 269 -0.30 -12.18 23.52
C PRO A 269 -1.62 -11.65 24.07
N GLY A 270 -2.30 -12.44 24.92
CA GLY A 270 -3.59 -12.06 25.51
C GLY A 270 -4.79 -12.03 24.55
N ARG A 271 -4.63 -12.45 23.29
CA ARG A 271 -5.71 -12.49 22.27
C ARG A 271 -5.75 -13.84 21.55
N ASP A 272 -6.73 -14.04 20.70
CA ASP A 272 -6.83 -15.23 19.85
C ASP A 272 -5.79 -15.24 18.72
N ILE A 273 -5.62 -16.41 18.09
CA ILE A 273 -4.75 -16.55 16.93
C ILE A 273 -5.38 -15.79 15.76
N VAL A 274 -4.59 -14.95 15.11
CA VAL A 274 -4.99 -14.26 13.89
C VAL A 274 -4.36 -14.96 12.70
N SER A 275 -5.19 -15.35 11.73
CA SER A 275 -4.76 -16.05 10.51
C SER A 275 -5.28 -15.41 9.22
N LYS A 276 -6.05 -14.32 9.34
CA LYS A 276 -6.70 -13.65 8.21
C LYS A 276 -6.58 -12.14 8.32
N ASP A 277 -6.42 -11.50 7.17
CA ASP A 277 -6.51 -10.05 7.04
C ASP A 277 -7.94 -9.59 7.40
N ASN A 278 -8.07 -8.46 8.09
CA ASN A 278 -9.39 -7.90 8.49
C ASN A 278 -9.82 -6.70 7.63
N GLY A 279 -9.00 -6.28 6.67
CA GLY A 279 -9.30 -5.18 5.74
C GLY A 279 -10.28 -5.56 4.62
N ILE A 280 -10.53 -6.85 4.41
CA ILE A 280 -11.38 -7.36 3.31
C ILE A 280 -12.85 -7.13 3.64
N ARG A 281 -13.45 -6.10 3.02
CA ARG A 281 -14.83 -5.67 3.25
C ARG A 281 -15.55 -5.51 1.92
N VAL A 282 -16.20 -6.58 1.46
CA VAL A 282 -16.98 -6.55 0.21
C VAL A 282 -18.25 -5.74 0.43
N SER A 283 -18.52 -4.79 -0.45
CA SER A 283 -19.72 -3.93 -0.43
C SER A 283 -20.35 -3.88 -1.82
N SER A 284 -21.54 -3.29 -1.95
CA SER A 284 -22.22 -3.09 -3.23
C SER A 284 -21.93 -1.70 -3.81
N MET A 285 -22.00 -1.57 -5.13
CA MET A 285 -21.86 -0.26 -5.81
C MET A 285 -22.86 0.77 -5.29
N GLU A 286 -24.07 0.35 -4.91
CA GLU A 286 -25.08 1.23 -4.32
C GLU A 286 -24.63 1.79 -2.96
N GLN A 287 -24.05 0.95 -2.10
CA GLN A 287 -23.52 1.40 -0.80
C GLN A 287 -22.31 2.30 -0.97
N MET A 288 -21.41 1.98 -1.92
CA MET A 288 -20.26 2.81 -2.25
C MET A 288 -20.72 4.22 -2.66
N GLY A 289 -21.67 4.32 -3.60
CA GLY A 289 -22.20 5.60 -4.10
C GLY A 289 -22.84 6.51 -3.03
N LYS A 290 -23.28 5.94 -1.90
CA LYS A 290 -23.85 6.72 -0.77
C LYS A 290 -22.77 7.42 0.08
N LEU A 291 -21.50 7.02 -0.04
CA LEU A 291 -20.42 7.58 0.78
C LEU A 291 -19.98 8.96 0.29
N LYS A 292 -19.81 9.87 1.26
CA LYS A 292 -19.28 11.22 1.04
C LYS A 292 -17.76 11.17 0.79
N ALA A 293 -17.27 12.15 0.05
CA ALA A 293 -15.83 12.38 -0.14
C ALA A 293 -15.12 12.52 1.21
N ALA A 294 -13.97 11.86 1.35
CA ALA A 294 -13.21 11.82 2.60
C ALA A 294 -12.24 13.00 2.72
N PHE A 295 -11.62 13.40 1.60
CA PHE A 295 -10.53 14.38 1.56
C PHE A 295 -11.01 15.72 1.01
N ILE A 296 -11.23 15.83 -0.31
CA ILE A 296 -11.74 17.06 -0.92
C ILE A 296 -13.27 17.08 -0.79
N LYS A 297 -13.82 18.04 -0.03
CA LYS A 297 -15.26 18.16 0.20
C LYS A 297 -15.82 19.45 -0.42
N PRO A 298 -17.04 19.43 -1.00
CA PRO A 298 -17.93 18.29 -1.19
C PRO A 298 -17.71 17.49 -2.50
N HIS A 299 -16.86 17.97 -3.39
CA HIS A 299 -16.77 17.53 -4.79
C HIS A 299 -15.67 16.51 -5.08
N GLY A 300 -14.95 16.04 -4.06
CA GLY A 300 -13.90 15.04 -4.23
C GLY A 300 -14.45 13.68 -4.64
N THR A 301 -13.62 12.92 -5.34
CA THR A 301 -13.96 11.56 -5.79
C THR A 301 -13.48 10.49 -4.81
N VAL A 302 -12.51 10.81 -3.96
CA VAL A 302 -11.90 9.83 -3.05
C VAL A 302 -12.71 9.74 -1.75
N THR A 303 -13.06 8.52 -1.37
CA THR A 303 -13.85 8.18 -0.18
C THR A 303 -13.12 7.20 0.72
N ALA A 304 -13.64 7.01 1.93
CA ALA A 304 -13.11 6.03 2.87
C ALA A 304 -13.18 4.59 2.34
N ALA A 305 -14.10 4.27 1.43
CA ALA A 305 -14.26 2.91 0.90
C ALA A 305 -13.46 2.66 -0.39
N ASN A 306 -13.09 3.70 -1.13
CA ASN A 306 -12.20 3.56 -2.30
C ASN A 306 -10.74 3.96 -2.00
N SER A 307 -10.41 4.12 -0.72
CA SER A 307 -9.05 4.36 -0.21
C SER A 307 -8.53 3.16 0.57
N SER A 308 -7.20 3.08 0.73
CA SER A 308 -6.59 2.20 1.74
C SER A 308 -6.90 2.69 3.15
N PHE A 309 -6.60 1.83 4.13
CA PHE A 309 -6.78 2.09 5.56
C PHE A 309 -5.42 2.06 6.29
N LEU A 310 -5.41 2.51 7.54
CA LEU A 310 -4.22 2.49 8.39
C LEU A 310 -3.96 1.05 8.86
N VAL A 311 -2.74 0.55 8.64
CA VAL A 311 -2.32 -0.83 8.95
C VAL A 311 -1.51 -0.89 10.25
#